data_AF-A0A523W0L3-F1
#
_entry.id   AF-A0A523W0L3-F1
#
_cell.length_a   1.000
_cell.length_b   1.000
_cell.length_c   1.000
_cell.angle_alpha   90.00
_cell.angle_beta   90.00
_cell.angle_gamma   90.00
#
_symmetry.space_group_name_H-M   'P 1'
#
loop_
_entity.id
_entity.type
_entity.pdbx_description
1 polymer ?
#
loop_
_entity_poly.entity_id
_entity_poly.type
_entity_poly.pdbx_seq_one_letter_code
_entity_poly.pdbx_strand_id
1 'polypeptide(L)'
;MKQDLLNGYEEKGLPCPFIVPKSGQLAITQSSESIKKEISQMATVIFETISAIGDINIDRVEMLGKTKGLIMSLDKDSLVGSLFDRTEGLALNDLWTLLEELKKKPAAVPVVTAPQKEKEIVELESGVLEEIKKILKDYLGDFTERVYKNQLKKQRIKVDQFYDEDVRKLIFTLGKAASMIIGPSKGGEMTKKMLEIVR
;
A
#
# COMPACT_ATOMS: atom_id res chain seq x y z
N MET A 1 14.95 6.78 15.47
CA MET A 1 14.22 5.64 16.10
C MET A 1 14.02 4.46 15.13
N LYS A 2 13.28 4.58 14.00
CA LYS A 2 13.17 3.46 13.04
C LYS A 2 14.47 3.16 12.30
N GLN A 3 15.27 4.19 12.00
CA GLN A 3 16.52 4.03 11.27
C GLN A 3 17.62 3.39 12.14
N ASP A 4 17.74 3.81 13.40
CA ASP A 4 18.68 3.20 14.37
C ASP A 4 18.36 1.72 14.63
N LEU A 5 17.05 1.38 14.67
CA LEU A 5 16.60 0.00 14.75
C LEU A 5 17.08 -0.81 13.55
N LEU A 6 16.84 -0.32 12.33
CA LEU A 6 17.22 -1.02 11.10
C LEU A 6 18.74 -1.17 10.96
N ASN A 7 19.50 -0.12 11.29
CA ASN A 7 20.96 -0.17 11.31
C ASN A 7 21.47 -1.25 12.29
N GLY A 8 20.86 -1.36 13.47
CA GLY A 8 21.22 -2.40 14.44
C GLY A 8 20.89 -3.83 13.99
N TYR A 9 19.93 -4.03 13.07
CA TYR A 9 19.68 -5.34 12.45
C TYR A 9 20.62 -5.60 11.26
N GLU A 10 21.02 -4.57 10.54
CA GLU A 10 22.04 -4.66 9.50
C GLU A 10 23.40 -5.10 10.10
N GLU A 11 23.78 -4.53 11.24
CA GLU A 11 24.98 -4.94 11.99
C GLU A 11 24.90 -6.37 12.55
N LYS A 12 23.68 -6.87 12.81
CA LYS A 12 23.44 -8.27 13.23
C LYS A 12 23.44 -9.26 12.07
N GLY A 13 23.64 -8.78 10.84
CA GLY A 13 23.72 -9.61 9.64
C GLY A 13 22.41 -9.76 8.88
N LEU A 14 21.40 -8.92 9.09
CA LEU A 14 20.21 -8.83 8.23
C LEU A 14 20.47 -7.79 7.12
N PRO A 15 20.79 -8.18 5.88
CA PRO A 15 21.24 -7.22 4.86
C PRO A 15 20.09 -6.32 4.38
N CYS A 16 20.34 -5.03 4.19
CA CYS A 16 19.35 -4.06 3.68
C CYS A 16 17.94 -4.28 4.30
N PRO A 17 17.79 -4.16 5.63
CA PRO A 17 16.51 -4.34 6.26
C PRO A 17 15.63 -3.12 5.97
N PHE A 18 14.36 -3.37 5.67
CA PHE A 18 13.40 -2.32 5.35
C PHE A 18 12.02 -2.60 5.94
N ILE A 19 11.26 -1.52 6.17
CA ILE A 19 9.87 -1.56 6.61
C ILE A 19 9.05 -0.65 5.71
N VAL A 20 8.04 -1.20 5.03
CA VAL A 20 7.08 -0.45 4.22
C VAL A 20 5.70 -0.57 4.84
N PRO A 21 5.22 0.46 5.55
CA PRO A 21 3.82 0.55 5.94
C PRO A 21 2.93 0.64 4.70
N LYS A 22 1.69 0.18 4.81
CA LYS A 22 0.67 0.34 3.77
C LYS A 22 0.36 1.81 3.44
N SER A 23 0.69 2.74 4.35
CA SER A 23 0.63 4.18 4.12
C SER A 23 1.72 4.71 3.17
N GLY A 24 2.73 3.89 2.83
CA GLY A 24 3.73 4.18 1.80
C GLY A 24 5.04 4.79 2.30
N GLN A 25 5.17 5.15 3.58
CA GLN A 25 6.40 5.72 4.11
C GLN A 25 7.46 4.65 4.43
N LEU A 26 8.28 4.31 3.44
CA LEU A 26 9.38 3.37 3.57
C LEU A 26 10.45 3.86 4.57
N ALA A 27 10.81 2.98 5.51
CA ALA A 27 12.00 3.09 6.34
C ALA A 27 13.06 2.08 5.87
N ILE A 28 14.29 2.53 5.69
CA ILE A 28 15.43 1.74 5.20
C ILE A 28 16.72 2.24 5.87
N THR A 29 17.75 1.40 5.88
CA THR A 29 19.10 1.79 6.34
C THR A 29 19.72 2.85 5.44
N GLN A 30 20.58 3.69 5.99
CA GLN A 30 21.25 4.76 5.23
C GLN A 30 22.14 4.20 4.12
N SER A 31 22.79 3.07 4.39
CA SER A 31 23.61 2.31 3.44
C SER A 31 22.83 1.91 2.18
N SER A 32 21.50 1.83 2.27
CA SER A 32 20.61 1.34 1.22
C SER A 32 19.65 2.41 0.68
N GLU A 33 19.88 3.69 1.00
CA GLU A 33 19.02 4.79 0.54
C GLU A 33 18.98 4.91 -1.00
N SER A 34 20.06 4.48 -1.69
CA SER A 34 20.15 4.49 -3.16
C SER A 34 19.12 3.61 -3.87
N ILE A 35 18.60 2.57 -3.20
CA ILE A 35 17.63 1.61 -3.74
C ILE A 35 16.22 1.77 -3.14
N LYS A 36 15.99 2.86 -2.42
CA LYS A 36 14.73 3.16 -1.73
C LYS A 36 13.55 3.24 -2.68
N LYS A 37 13.75 3.78 -3.89
CA LYS A 37 12.69 3.94 -4.89
C LYS A 37 12.23 2.58 -5.41
N GLU A 38 13.17 1.70 -5.69
CA GLU A 38 12.97 0.33 -6.18
C GLU A 38 12.21 -0.49 -5.13
N ILE A 39 12.62 -0.41 -3.86
CA ILE A 39 11.92 -1.10 -2.75
C ILE A 39 10.50 -0.57 -2.57
N SER A 40 10.29 0.74 -2.70
CA SER A 40 8.95 1.35 -2.60
C SER A 40 8.03 0.87 -3.73
N GLN A 41 8.53 0.82 -4.96
CA GLN A 41 7.79 0.33 -6.12
C GLN A 41 7.45 -1.15 -5.98
N MET A 42 8.43 -1.97 -5.58
CA MET A 42 8.26 -3.39 -5.33
C MET A 42 7.19 -3.66 -4.26
N ALA A 43 7.27 -2.95 -3.12
CA ALA A 43 6.28 -3.07 -2.06
C ALA A 43 4.86 -2.72 -2.53
N THR A 44 4.73 -1.70 -3.40
CA THR A 44 3.44 -1.34 -4.02
C THR A 44 2.88 -2.50 -4.84
N VAL A 45 3.69 -3.10 -5.71
CA VAL A 45 3.28 -4.25 -6.54
C VAL A 45 2.88 -5.44 -5.67
N ILE A 46 3.64 -5.72 -4.59
CA ILE A 46 3.34 -6.82 -3.67
C ILE A 46 2.01 -6.59 -2.95
N PHE A 47 1.81 -5.40 -2.38
CA PHE A 47 0.54 -5.06 -1.73
C PHE A 47 -0.65 -5.16 -2.68
N GLU A 48 -0.49 -4.71 -3.93
CA GLU A 48 -1.52 -4.83 -4.96
C GLU A 48 -1.82 -6.29 -5.32
N THR A 49 -0.77 -7.09 -5.48
CA THR A 49 -0.87 -8.52 -5.81
C THR A 49 -1.62 -9.27 -4.71
N ILE A 50 -1.23 -9.08 -3.44
CA ILE A 50 -1.91 -9.71 -2.31
C ILE A 50 -3.36 -9.23 -2.21
N SER A 51 -3.58 -7.93 -2.40
CA SER A 51 -4.92 -7.34 -2.38
C SER A 51 -5.82 -7.80 -3.54
N ALA A 52 -5.24 -8.38 -4.60
CA ALA A 52 -5.95 -8.96 -5.74
C ALA A 52 -6.27 -10.45 -5.53
N ILE A 53 -5.40 -11.17 -4.80
CA ILE A 53 -5.59 -12.59 -4.46
C ILE A 53 -6.77 -12.79 -3.48
N GLY A 54 -7.14 -11.77 -2.68
CA GLY A 54 -8.37 -11.76 -1.90
C GLY A 54 -8.22 -12.40 -0.52
N ASP A 55 -8.98 -13.47 -0.24
CA ASP A 55 -9.08 -14.08 1.10
C ASP A 55 -7.90 -15.00 1.46
N ILE A 56 -6.89 -15.13 0.58
CA ILE A 56 -5.67 -15.88 0.91
C ILE A 56 -4.79 -15.02 1.81
N ASN A 57 -4.61 -15.49 3.05
CA ASN A 57 -3.67 -14.87 3.97
C ASN A 57 -2.23 -15.26 3.58
N ILE A 58 -1.46 -14.29 3.09
CA ILE A 58 -0.05 -14.48 2.72
C ILE A 58 0.79 -13.87 3.83
N ASP A 59 1.39 -14.72 4.66
CA ASP A 59 2.20 -14.29 5.80
C ASP A 59 3.66 -14.01 5.42
N ARG A 60 4.16 -14.67 4.36
CA ARG A 60 5.55 -14.62 3.93
C ARG A 60 5.67 -14.64 2.41
N VAL A 61 6.61 -13.86 1.90
CA VAL A 61 7.02 -13.88 0.49
C VAL A 61 8.53 -14.05 0.44
N GLU A 62 8.96 -14.99 -0.39
CA GLU A 62 10.36 -15.24 -0.70
C GLU A 62 10.56 -15.22 -2.22
N MET A 63 11.55 -14.45 -2.66
CA MET A 63 11.95 -14.36 -4.06
C MET A 63 13.45 -14.60 -4.16
N LEU A 64 13.84 -15.72 -4.78
CA LEU A 64 15.24 -16.10 -4.95
C LEU A 64 15.66 -15.93 -6.41
N GLY A 65 16.44 -14.89 -6.68
CA GLY A 65 17.15 -14.71 -7.96
C GLY A 65 18.44 -15.53 -8.01
N LYS A 66 19.24 -15.37 -9.07
CA LYS A 66 20.57 -16.00 -9.16
C LYS A 66 21.61 -15.33 -8.24
N THR A 67 21.60 -14.00 -8.19
CA THR A 67 22.60 -13.18 -7.48
C THR A 67 22.02 -12.42 -6.29
N LYS A 68 20.71 -12.17 -6.31
CA LYS A 68 20.00 -11.45 -5.25
C LYS A 68 18.85 -12.30 -4.73
N GLY A 69 18.50 -12.11 -3.48
CA GLY A 69 17.29 -12.68 -2.89
C GLY A 69 16.57 -11.65 -2.04
N LEU A 70 15.30 -11.92 -1.81
CA LEU A 70 14.42 -11.07 -1.06
C LEU A 70 13.52 -11.94 -0.19
N ILE A 71 13.48 -11.63 1.10
CA ILE A 71 12.53 -12.20 2.04
C ILE A 71 11.69 -11.09 2.66
N MET A 72 10.39 -11.36 2.84
CA MET A 72 9.46 -10.41 3.44
C MET A 72 8.46 -11.13 4.33
N SER A 73 8.33 -10.66 5.56
CA SER A 73 7.21 -11.00 6.45
C SER A 73 6.14 -9.94 6.29
N LEU A 74 4.91 -10.39 6.17
CA LEU A 74 3.75 -9.55 5.94
C LEU A 74 2.96 -9.43 7.23
N ASP A 75 2.46 -8.23 7.45
CA ASP A 75 1.47 -7.94 8.48
C ASP A 75 0.34 -7.11 7.84
N LYS A 76 -0.81 -7.02 8.52
CA LYS A 76 -2.01 -6.35 8.01
C LYS A 76 -1.75 -4.93 7.49
N ASP A 77 -0.80 -4.25 8.13
CA ASP A 77 -0.52 -2.83 7.91
C ASP A 77 0.92 -2.54 7.42
N SER A 78 1.79 -3.55 7.29
CA SER A 78 3.18 -3.33 6.84
C SER A 78 3.85 -4.56 6.24
N LEU A 79 4.87 -4.31 5.42
CA LEU A 79 5.84 -5.27 4.94
C LEU A 79 7.16 -5.02 5.67
N VAL A 80 7.75 -6.08 6.24
CA VAL A 80 9.11 -6.05 6.79
C VAL A 80 9.95 -6.97 5.91
N GLY A 81 11.04 -6.46 5.36
CA GLY A 81 11.81 -7.18 4.36
C GLY A 81 13.32 -7.00 4.48
N SER A 82 14.03 -7.86 3.77
CA SER A 82 15.49 -7.79 3.60
C SER A 82 15.85 -8.19 2.18
N LEU A 83 16.65 -7.33 1.53
CA LEU A 83 17.25 -7.60 0.22
C LEU A 83 18.71 -8.00 0.43
N PHE A 84 19.12 -9.14 -0.11
CA PHE A 84 20.44 -9.70 0.15
C PHE A 84 21.11 -10.21 -1.13
N ASP A 85 22.45 -10.26 -1.10
CA ASP A 85 23.24 -10.98 -2.09
C ASP A 85 23.20 -12.48 -1.80
N ARG A 86 22.99 -13.28 -2.84
CA ARG A 86 23.10 -14.72 -2.74
C ARG A 86 24.56 -15.11 -2.80
N THR A 87 25.10 -15.48 -1.65
CA THR A 87 26.43 -16.04 -1.50
C THR A 87 26.33 -17.51 -1.09
N GLU A 88 27.35 -18.29 -1.42
CA GLU A 88 27.48 -19.65 -0.90
C GLU A 88 27.59 -19.60 0.63
N GLY A 89 26.76 -20.39 1.33
CA GLY A 89 26.72 -20.42 2.79
C GLY A 89 25.71 -19.47 3.45
N LEU A 90 24.94 -18.68 2.68
CA LEU A 90 23.86 -17.88 3.26
C LEU A 90 22.71 -18.78 3.76
N ALA A 91 22.49 -18.78 5.08
CA ALA A 91 21.39 -19.50 5.72
C ALA A 91 20.13 -18.62 5.75
N LEU A 92 19.16 -18.89 4.86
CA LEU A 92 17.89 -18.13 4.80
C LEU A 92 17.12 -18.16 6.13
N ASN A 93 17.23 -19.24 6.90
CA ASN A 93 16.57 -19.37 8.20
C ASN A 93 17.08 -18.36 9.23
N ASP A 94 18.36 -17.99 9.16
CA ASP A 94 18.96 -17.00 10.07
C ASP A 94 18.41 -15.60 9.74
N LEU A 95 18.30 -15.30 8.45
CA LEU A 95 17.68 -14.06 7.98
C LEU A 95 16.20 -13.98 8.40
N TRP A 96 15.44 -15.07 8.27
CA TRP A 96 14.06 -15.15 8.73
C TRP A 96 13.94 -14.94 10.24
N THR A 97 14.87 -15.48 11.02
CA THR A 97 14.89 -15.31 12.48
C THR A 97 15.07 -13.84 12.86
N LEU A 98 16.09 -13.19 12.27
CA LEU A 98 16.35 -11.76 12.48
C LEU A 98 15.17 -10.88 12.02
N LEU A 99 14.53 -11.25 10.91
CA LEU A 99 13.41 -10.51 10.35
C LEU A 99 12.15 -10.61 11.21
N GLU A 100 11.87 -11.78 11.81
CA GLU A 100 10.78 -11.96 12.77
C GLU A 100 11.06 -11.25 14.10
N GLU A 101 12.31 -11.18 14.54
CA GLU A 101 12.69 -10.34 15.69
C GLU A 101 12.45 -8.85 15.40
N LEU A 102 12.86 -8.38 14.21
CA LEU A 102 12.65 -7.00 13.77
C LEU A 102 11.15 -6.66 13.73
N LYS A 103 10.31 -7.59 13.26
CA LYS A 103 8.85 -7.46 13.22
C LYS A 103 8.24 -7.38 14.63
N LYS A 104 8.74 -8.17 15.59
CA LYS A 104 8.22 -8.21 16.98
C LYS A 104 8.62 -7.01 17.81
N LYS A 105 9.70 -6.30 17.45
CA LYS A 105 10.06 -5.08 18.15
C LYS A 105 9.04 -4.00 17.80
N PRO A 106 8.30 -3.46 18.79
CA PRO A 106 7.51 -2.29 18.55
C PRO A 106 8.50 -1.20 18.13
N ALA A 107 8.46 -0.80 16.86
CA ALA A 107 8.69 0.61 16.60
C ALA A 107 7.67 1.29 17.51
N ALA A 108 8.12 1.91 18.60
CA ALA A 108 7.28 2.78 19.40
C ALA A 108 6.78 3.83 18.40
N VAL A 109 5.62 3.55 17.83
CA VAL A 109 4.78 4.54 17.23
C VAL A 109 4.31 5.28 18.47
N PRO A 110 4.77 6.51 18.76
CA PRO A 110 3.81 7.41 19.35
C PRO A 110 2.63 7.29 18.38
N VAL A 111 1.51 6.78 18.89
CA VAL A 111 0.23 7.00 18.25
C VAL A 111 0.14 8.51 18.20
N VAL A 112 0.74 9.09 17.15
CA VAL A 112 0.23 10.30 16.56
C VAL A 112 -1.09 9.78 16.02
N THR A 113 -2.09 9.75 16.91
CA THR A 113 -3.33 10.42 16.60
C THR A 113 -2.86 11.66 15.86
N ALA A 114 -2.85 11.58 14.52
CA ALA A 114 -2.91 12.77 13.72
C ALA A 114 -3.92 13.62 14.47
N PRO A 115 -3.62 14.89 14.80
CA PRO A 115 -4.69 15.75 15.27
C PRO A 115 -5.81 15.47 14.27
N GLN A 116 -6.94 14.97 14.78
CA GLN A 116 -8.16 15.07 14.02
C GLN A 116 -8.22 16.57 13.81
N LYS A 117 -7.68 17.04 12.68
CA LYS A 117 -8.15 18.26 12.06
C LYS A 117 -9.64 18.02 12.15
N GLU A 118 -10.32 18.86 12.91
CA GLU A 118 -11.75 19.04 12.75
C GLU A 118 -11.91 19.25 11.26
N LYS A 119 -12.21 18.16 10.56
CA LYS A 119 -12.50 18.19 9.16
C LYS A 119 -13.83 18.91 9.15
N GLU A 120 -13.86 20.08 8.51
CA GLU A 120 -15.13 20.71 8.18
C GLU A 120 -16.04 19.63 7.62
N ILE A 121 -17.11 19.35 8.37
CA ILE A 121 -18.15 18.43 7.96
C ILE A 121 -18.90 19.18 6.86
N VAL A 122 -18.41 19.06 5.64
CA VAL A 122 -19.20 19.41 4.46
C VAL A 122 -19.96 18.14 4.14
N GLU A 123 -21.20 18.04 4.62
CA GLU A 123 -22.16 17.07 4.11
C GLU A 123 -22.30 17.32 2.60
N LEU A 124 -21.63 16.48 1.79
CA LEU A 124 -21.81 16.51 0.35
C LEU A 124 -23.26 16.10 0.06
N GLU A 125 -23.93 16.88 -0.79
CA GLU A 125 -25.30 16.60 -1.22
C GLU A 125 -25.44 15.14 -1.67
N SER A 126 -26.52 14.50 -1.23
CA SER A 126 -26.79 13.05 -1.34
C SER A 126 -26.69 12.42 -2.75
N GLY A 127 -26.40 13.18 -3.81
CA GLY A 127 -26.29 12.73 -5.20
C GLY A 127 -24.86 12.49 -5.74
N VAL A 128 -23.81 12.99 -5.08
CA VAL A 128 -22.43 12.96 -5.64
C VAL A 128 -21.93 11.54 -5.91
N LEU A 129 -22.26 10.59 -5.04
CA LEU A 129 -21.87 9.19 -5.21
C LEU A 129 -22.58 8.51 -6.36
N GLU A 130 -23.84 8.88 -6.63
CA GLU A 130 -24.58 8.37 -7.77
C GLU A 130 -23.98 8.88 -9.08
N GLU A 131 -23.57 10.14 -9.12
CA GLU A 131 -22.89 10.71 -10.29
C GLU A 131 -21.52 10.07 -10.55
N ILE A 132 -20.71 9.87 -9.49
CA ILE A 132 -19.44 9.12 -9.60
C ILE A 132 -19.71 7.72 -10.14
N LYS A 133 -20.74 7.04 -9.64
CA LYS A 133 -21.10 5.69 -10.09
C LYS A 133 -21.60 5.67 -11.53
N LYS A 134 -22.32 6.71 -11.97
CA LYS A 134 -22.76 6.88 -13.36
C LYS A 134 -21.58 7.06 -14.30
N ILE A 135 -20.63 7.95 -13.98
CA ILE A 135 -19.40 8.08 -14.77
C ILE A 135 -18.63 6.76 -14.80
N LEU A 136 -18.51 6.07 -13.68
CA LEU A 136 -17.85 4.77 -13.63
C LEU A 136 -18.52 3.76 -14.58
N LYS A 137 -19.87 3.76 -14.66
CA LYS A 137 -20.67 2.95 -15.60
C LYS A 137 -20.40 3.27 -17.06
N ASP A 138 -20.26 4.54 -17.42
CA ASP A 138 -20.01 4.94 -18.81
C ASP A 138 -18.65 4.41 -19.33
N TYR A 139 -17.69 4.20 -18.43
CA TYR A 139 -16.36 3.70 -18.79
C TYR A 139 -16.19 2.19 -18.59
N LEU A 140 -16.74 1.62 -17.52
CA LEU A 140 -16.53 0.23 -17.13
C LEU A 140 -17.68 -0.71 -17.46
N GLY A 141 -18.85 -0.19 -17.84
CA GLY A 141 -20.04 -0.99 -18.14
C GLY A 141 -20.41 -1.92 -16.99
N ASP A 142 -20.45 -3.22 -17.27
CA ASP A 142 -20.86 -4.25 -16.30
C ASP A 142 -19.89 -4.44 -15.13
N PHE A 143 -18.64 -3.97 -15.27
CA PHE A 143 -17.64 -4.07 -14.20
C PHE A 143 -17.84 -3.04 -13.07
N THR A 144 -18.68 -2.04 -13.30
CA THR A 144 -18.89 -0.90 -12.40
C THR A 144 -19.27 -1.31 -10.99
N GLU A 145 -20.29 -2.15 -10.82
CA GLU A 145 -20.75 -2.56 -9.48
C GLU A 145 -19.65 -3.26 -8.69
N ARG A 146 -18.87 -4.12 -9.37
CA ARG A 146 -17.78 -4.87 -8.75
C ARG A 146 -16.64 -3.94 -8.34
N VAL A 147 -16.21 -3.05 -9.23
CA VAL A 147 -15.12 -2.10 -8.94
C VAL A 147 -15.53 -1.13 -7.84
N TYR A 148 -16.74 -0.59 -7.92
CA TYR A 148 -17.27 0.37 -6.95
C TYR A 148 -17.37 -0.21 -5.54
N LYS A 149 -18.03 -1.37 -5.38
CA LYS A 149 -18.16 -2.03 -4.07
C LYS A 149 -16.81 -2.43 -3.49
N ASN A 150 -15.89 -2.88 -4.34
CA ASN A 150 -14.53 -3.24 -3.91
C ASN A 150 -13.76 -2.03 -3.37
N GLN A 151 -13.85 -0.87 -4.02
CA GLN A 151 -13.16 0.32 -3.53
C GLN A 151 -13.81 0.89 -2.26
N LEU A 152 -15.15 0.92 -2.17
CA LEU A 152 -15.83 1.33 -0.93
C LEU A 152 -15.43 0.46 0.26
N LYS A 153 -15.44 -0.88 0.10
CA LYS A 153 -15.02 -1.82 1.14
C LYS A 153 -13.55 -1.62 1.52
N LYS A 154 -12.66 -1.41 0.54
CA LYS A 154 -11.23 -1.20 0.77
C LYS A 154 -10.93 0.10 1.50
N GLN A 155 -11.69 1.16 1.25
CA GLN A 155 -11.50 2.46 1.89
C GLN A 155 -12.23 2.61 3.24
N ARG A 156 -13.01 1.59 3.66
CA ARG A 156 -13.83 1.59 4.88
C ARG A 156 -14.75 2.82 4.97
N ILE A 157 -15.19 3.34 3.84
CA ILE A 157 -16.02 4.54 3.85
C ILE A 157 -17.45 4.12 4.23
N LYS A 158 -17.99 4.75 5.28
CA LYS A 158 -19.39 4.59 5.66
C LYS A 158 -20.21 5.49 4.75
N VAL A 159 -21.23 4.92 4.12
CA VAL A 159 -22.00 5.62 3.10
C VAL A 159 -22.77 6.84 3.67
N ASP A 160 -22.86 6.88 5.00
CA ASP A 160 -23.72 7.77 5.75
C ASP A 160 -22.95 9.00 6.28
N GLN A 161 -21.62 9.04 6.15
CA GLN A 161 -20.74 10.13 6.59
C GLN A 161 -19.53 10.25 5.65
N PHE A 162 -19.60 11.13 4.66
CA PHE A 162 -18.50 11.40 3.72
C PHE A 162 -17.91 12.79 3.92
N TYR A 163 -16.57 12.86 3.89
CA TYR A 163 -15.82 14.11 3.80
C TYR A 163 -15.32 14.29 2.35
N ASP A 164 -15.14 15.54 1.89
CA ASP A 164 -14.58 15.86 0.56
C ASP A 164 -13.28 15.09 0.27
N GLU A 165 -12.39 15.01 1.25
CA GLU A 165 -11.15 14.23 1.14
C GLU A 165 -11.39 12.74 0.88
N ASP A 166 -12.43 12.14 1.47
CA ASP A 166 -12.75 10.73 1.29
C ASP A 166 -13.36 10.47 -0.09
N VAL A 167 -14.14 11.41 -0.61
CA VAL A 167 -14.68 11.34 -1.98
C VAL A 167 -13.56 11.49 -3.01
N ARG A 168 -12.65 12.47 -2.83
CA ARG A 168 -11.47 12.59 -3.70
C ARG A 168 -10.62 11.34 -3.68
N LYS A 169 -10.37 10.78 -2.49
CA LYS A 169 -9.63 9.52 -2.33
C LYS A 169 -10.32 8.35 -3.02
N LEU A 170 -11.65 8.26 -2.88
CA LEU A 170 -12.46 7.27 -3.59
C LEU A 170 -12.28 7.42 -5.10
N ILE A 171 -12.39 8.62 -5.65
CA ILE A 171 -12.22 8.92 -7.08
C ILE A 171 -10.85 8.47 -7.59
N PHE A 172 -9.76 8.79 -6.88
CA PHE A 172 -8.43 8.34 -7.30
C PHE A 172 -8.28 6.82 -7.27
N THR A 173 -8.87 6.15 -6.28
CA THR A 173 -8.80 4.68 -6.18
C THR A 173 -9.66 3.98 -7.24
N LEU A 174 -10.81 4.55 -7.59
CA LEU A 174 -11.63 4.13 -8.72
C LEU A 174 -10.91 4.35 -10.04
N GLY A 175 -10.27 5.50 -10.22
CA GLY A 175 -9.41 5.83 -11.35
C GLY A 175 -8.32 4.79 -11.57
N LYS A 176 -7.59 4.44 -10.51
CA LYS A 176 -6.53 3.44 -10.55
C LYS A 176 -7.06 2.04 -10.88
N ALA A 177 -8.16 1.63 -10.25
CA ALA A 177 -8.79 0.34 -10.52
C ALA A 177 -9.35 0.24 -11.95
N ALA A 178 -9.99 1.32 -12.43
CA ALA A 178 -10.48 1.40 -13.80
C ALA A 178 -9.34 1.40 -14.81
N SER A 179 -8.24 2.13 -14.55
CA SER A 179 -7.07 2.18 -15.43
C SER A 179 -6.47 0.80 -15.73
N MET A 180 -6.61 -0.16 -14.82
CA MET A 180 -6.21 -1.55 -15.03
C MET A 180 -7.11 -2.31 -16.02
N ILE A 181 -8.36 -1.87 -16.19
CA ILE A 181 -9.38 -2.50 -17.06
C ILE A 181 -9.42 -1.81 -18.43
N ILE A 182 -9.43 -0.47 -18.45
CA ILE A 182 -9.64 0.33 -19.67
C ILE A 182 -8.38 1.05 -20.17
N GLY A 183 -7.25 0.83 -19.50
CA GLY A 183 -5.97 1.46 -19.78
C GLY A 183 -5.79 2.83 -19.09
N PRO A 184 -4.53 3.28 -18.90
CA PRO A 184 -4.18 4.45 -18.11
C PRO A 184 -4.71 5.77 -18.70
N SER A 185 -4.78 5.88 -20.02
CA SER A 185 -5.31 7.09 -20.69
C SER A 185 -6.81 7.30 -20.39
N LYS A 186 -7.63 6.26 -20.62
CA LYS A 186 -9.08 6.32 -20.34
C LYS A 186 -9.39 6.40 -18.85
N GLY A 187 -8.62 5.71 -18.01
CA GLY A 187 -8.76 5.82 -16.56
C GLY A 187 -8.40 7.21 -16.03
N GLY A 188 -7.39 7.87 -16.61
CA GLY A 188 -7.07 9.27 -16.32
C GLY A 188 -8.19 10.24 -16.70
N GLU A 189 -8.77 10.08 -17.89
CA GLU A 189 -9.92 10.88 -18.34
C GLU A 189 -11.14 10.71 -17.42
N MET A 190 -11.46 9.46 -17.08
CA MET A 190 -12.54 9.13 -16.16
C MET A 190 -12.34 9.77 -14.78
N THR A 191 -11.11 9.69 -14.24
CA THR A 191 -10.76 10.30 -12.94
C THR A 191 -10.94 11.81 -12.98
N LYS A 192 -10.54 12.47 -14.07
CA LYS A 192 -10.70 13.91 -14.24
C LYS A 192 -12.17 14.32 -14.24
N LYS A 193 -13.03 13.60 -14.98
CA LYS A 193 -14.48 13.86 -15.00
C LYS A 193 -15.13 13.69 -13.62
N MET A 194 -14.71 12.68 -12.86
CA MET A 194 -15.21 12.49 -11.49
C MET A 194 -14.78 13.61 -10.54
N LEU A 195 -13.55 14.12 -10.68
CA LEU A 195 -13.05 15.24 -9.86
C LEU A 195 -13.76 16.57 -10.16
N GLU A 196 -14.32 16.74 -11.37
CA GLU A 196 -15.09 17.93 -11.75
C GLU A 196 -16.45 18.03 -11.04
N ILE A 197 -17.01 16.91 -10.55
CA ILE A 197 -18.25 16.89 -9.74
C ILE A 197 -18.00 17.41 -8.31
N VAL A 198 -16.78 17.24 -7.81
CA VAL A 198 -16.41 17.52 -6.41
C VAL A 198 -15.61 18.83 -6.33
N ARG A 199 -15.93 19.79 -7.19
CA ARG A 199 -15.20 21.06 -7.34
C ARG A 199 -15.99 22.26 -6.88
#